data_AF-A0A813UP12-F1
#
_entry.id   AF-A0A813UP12-F1
#
_cell.length_a   1.000
_cell.length_b   1.000
_cell.length_c   1.000
_cell.angle_alpha   90.00
_cell.angle_beta   90.00
_cell.angle_gamma   90.00
#
_symmetry.space_group_name_H-M   'P 1'
#
loop_
_entity.id
_entity.type
_entity.pdbx_description
1 polymer ?
#
loop_
_entity_poly.entity_id
_entity_poly.type
_entity_poly.pdbx_seq_one_letter_code
_entity_poly.pdbx_strand_id
1 'polypeptide(L)'
;MIIHGSKMSKTEIKACYEKSKTLETGCDFIKCFHERYRCNDESVTAWAHELCQQFPKDIVLQFTPQGRQMMINVQNCTQDFLARTYNQRKSINCNAFESKYFSTLAKCYSKANDFCQVFKDNRALFMKQATTVMLKKPRALQAFAIAAKNCTRMITVE
;
A
#
# COMPACT_ATOMS: atom_id res chain seq x y z
N MET A 1 8.82 -18.89 -2.02
CA MET A 1 9.16 -19.00 -3.45
C MET A 1 10.02 -17.80 -3.87
N ILE A 2 11.12 -18.04 -4.59
CA ILE A 2 11.97 -16.98 -5.16
C ILE A 2 11.58 -16.80 -6.63
N ILE A 3 11.30 -15.57 -7.02
CA ILE A 3 10.95 -15.19 -8.39
C ILE A 3 12.04 -14.28 -8.94
N HIS A 4 12.62 -14.69 -10.06
CA HIS A 4 13.46 -13.82 -10.87
C HIS A 4 12.58 -12.86 -11.66
N GLY A 5 12.99 -11.60 -11.76
CA GLY A 5 12.29 -10.63 -12.58
C GLY A 5 12.13 -11.16 -14.01
N SER A 6 10.94 -11.03 -14.60
CA SER A 6 10.74 -11.31 -16.02
C SER A 6 11.73 -10.50 -16.87
N LYS A 7 12.05 -10.99 -18.08
CA LYS A 7 12.98 -10.33 -19.02
C LYS A 7 12.34 -9.06 -19.59
N MET A 8 12.13 -8.06 -18.75
CA MET A 8 11.80 -6.71 -19.18
C MET A 8 13.07 -6.05 -19.71
N SER A 9 12.96 -5.39 -20.86
CA SER A 9 14.00 -4.54 -21.41
C SER A 9 14.31 -3.37 -20.48
N LYS A 10 15.50 -2.78 -20.63
CA LYS A 10 15.88 -1.55 -19.90
C LYS A 10 14.88 -0.41 -20.13
N THR A 11 14.29 -0.35 -21.32
CA THR A 11 13.27 0.64 -21.70
C THR A 11 11.98 0.44 -20.94
N GLU A 12 11.48 -0.79 -20.84
CA GLU A 12 10.27 -1.12 -20.07
C GLU A 12 10.49 -0.86 -18.58
N ILE A 13 11.67 -1.18 -18.05
CA ILE A 13 12.04 -0.88 -16.66
C ILE A 13 11.99 0.63 -16.40
N LYS A 14 12.57 1.44 -17.30
CA LYS A 14 12.55 2.90 -17.19
C LYS A 14 11.13 3.45 -17.28
N ALA A 15 10.34 2.98 -18.24
CA ALA A 15 8.94 3.39 -18.41
C ALA A 15 8.09 3.08 -17.16
N CYS A 16 8.26 1.89 -16.57
CA CYS A 16 7.58 1.52 -15.34
C CYS A 16 8.03 2.38 -14.14
N TYR A 17 9.31 2.72 -14.05
CA TYR A 17 9.80 3.60 -12.98
C TYR A 17 9.23 5.01 -13.09
N GLU A 18 9.11 5.58 -14.30
CA GLU A 18 8.48 6.89 -14.49
C GLU A 18 7.02 6.90 -14.01
N LYS A 19 6.28 5.79 -14.20
CA LYS A 19 4.92 5.60 -13.67
C LYS A 19 4.84 5.54 -12.14
N SER A 20 5.96 5.33 -11.44
CA SER A 20 5.96 5.36 -9.97
C SER A 20 5.93 6.77 -9.39
N LYS A 21 6.13 7.81 -10.22
CA LYS A 21 6.31 9.19 -9.75
C LYS A 21 5.01 9.96 -9.51
N THR A 22 3.87 9.49 -10.02
CA THR A 22 2.58 10.16 -9.82
C THR A 22 1.54 9.21 -9.23
N LEU A 23 0.61 9.75 -8.44
CA LEU A 23 -0.48 8.97 -7.85
C LEU A 23 -1.39 8.37 -8.93
N GLU A 24 -1.66 9.12 -10.00
CA GLU A 24 -2.50 8.69 -11.12
C GLU A 24 -1.90 7.49 -11.85
N THR A 25 -0.58 7.47 -12.05
CA THR A 25 0.12 6.36 -12.72
C THR A 25 0.62 5.31 -11.71
N GLY A 26 0.41 5.54 -10.43
CA GLY A 26 0.85 4.71 -9.33
C GLY A 26 0.29 3.29 -9.35
N CYS A 27 -0.95 3.13 -9.82
CA CYS A 27 -1.55 1.80 -10.01
C CYS A 27 -0.87 1.06 -11.17
N ASP A 28 -0.56 1.74 -12.26
CA ASP A 28 0.17 1.15 -13.38
C ASP A 28 1.58 0.70 -12.98
N PHE A 29 2.22 1.42 -12.05
CA PHE A 29 3.49 0.97 -11.50
C PHE A 29 3.35 -0.32 -10.69
N ILE A 30 2.30 -0.47 -9.87
CA ILE A 30 2.06 -1.73 -9.14
C ILE A 30 1.83 -2.88 -10.13
N LYS A 31 1.12 -2.63 -11.24
CA LYS A 31 0.97 -3.60 -12.34
C LYS A 31 2.32 -4.01 -12.92
N CYS A 32 3.18 -3.04 -13.28
CA CYS A 32 4.54 -3.30 -13.73
C CYS A 32 5.35 -4.13 -12.71
N PHE A 33 5.24 -3.80 -11.42
CA PHE A 33 5.92 -4.54 -10.37
C PHE A 33 5.45 -5.99 -10.31
N HIS A 34 4.14 -6.20 -10.39
CA HIS A 34 3.54 -7.54 -10.42
C HIS A 34 3.98 -8.34 -11.66
N GLU A 35 3.97 -7.73 -12.84
CA GLU A 35 4.43 -8.36 -14.10
C GLU A 35 5.91 -8.73 -14.07
N ARG A 36 6.73 -7.91 -13.42
CA ARG A 36 8.14 -8.24 -13.21
C ARG A 36 8.31 -9.41 -12.24
N TYR A 37 7.60 -9.38 -11.11
CA TYR A 37 7.77 -10.34 -10.02
C TYR A 37 6.48 -11.12 -9.75
N ARG A 38 6.04 -11.91 -10.74
CA ARG A 38 4.81 -12.72 -10.66
C ARG A 38 4.93 -13.82 -9.61
N CYS A 39 4.51 -13.51 -8.39
CA CYS A 39 4.43 -14.49 -7.30
C CYS A 39 3.25 -15.44 -7.49
N ASN A 40 2.05 -14.92 -7.76
CA ASN A 40 0.81 -15.62 -8.16
C ASN A 40 -0.33 -14.60 -8.19
N ASP A 41 -1.52 -15.01 -8.63
CA ASP A 41 -2.71 -14.14 -8.72
C ASP A 41 -3.24 -13.72 -7.34
N GLU A 42 -2.89 -14.46 -6.28
CA GLU A 42 -3.18 -14.09 -4.90
C GLU A 42 -2.08 -13.24 -4.25
N SER A 43 -1.06 -12.84 -4.97
CA SER A 43 0.07 -12.15 -4.38
C SER A 43 -0.30 -10.77 -3.85
N VAL A 44 0.49 -10.26 -2.91
CA VAL A 44 0.31 -8.91 -2.37
C VAL A 44 0.35 -7.84 -3.46
N THR A 45 1.06 -8.07 -4.57
CA THR A 45 1.17 -7.12 -5.68
C THR A 45 -0.06 -7.15 -6.58
N ALA A 46 -0.66 -8.32 -6.81
CA ALA A 46 -1.96 -8.45 -7.49
C ALA A 46 -3.07 -7.78 -6.67
N TRP A 47 -3.13 -8.09 -5.37
CA TRP A 47 -4.09 -7.47 -4.44
C TRP A 47 -3.88 -5.96 -4.32
N ALA A 48 -2.63 -5.48 -4.24
CA ALA A 48 -2.34 -4.04 -4.17
C ALA A 48 -2.75 -3.32 -5.46
N HIS A 49 -2.64 -3.97 -6.63
CA HIS A 49 -3.11 -3.43 -7.89
C HIS A 49 -4.63 -3.32 -7.91
N GLU A 50 -5.34 -4.40 -7.55
CA GLU A 50 -6.81 -4.41 -7.41
C GLU A 50 -7.27 -3.29 -6.47
N LEU A 51 -6.63 -3.17 -5.30
CA LEU A 51 -6.95 -2.13 -4.33
C LEU A 51 -6.69 -0.72 -4.89
N CYS A 52 -5.57 -0.51 -5.58
CA CYS A 52 -5.26 0.78 -6.19
C CYS A 52 -6.32 1.18 -7.24
N GLN A 53 -6.78 0.22 -8.04
CA GLN A 53 -7.85 0.43 -9.02
C GLN A 53 -9.24 0.59 -8.40
N GLN A 54 -9.47 0.06 -7.20
CA GLN A 54 -10.70 0.26 -6.41
C GLN A 54 -10.65 1.52 -5.53
N PHE A 55 -9.48 2.13 -5.41
CA PHE A 55 -9.30 3.40 -4.71
C PHE A 55 -9.85 4.66 -5.42
N PRO A 56 -10.37 4.68 -6.67
CA PRO A 56 -10.79 5.93 -7.29
C PRO A 56 -12.14 6.47 -6.76
N LYS A 57 -12.03 7.75 -6.42
CA LYS A 57 -13.02 8.83 -6.27
C LYS A 57 -13.99 8.76 -5.09
N ASP A 58 -14.97 7.86 -5.06
CA ASP A 58 -16.13 8.11 -4.18
C ASP A 58 -15.82 7.97 -2.69
N ILE A 59 -15.03 6.95 -2.31
CA ILE A 59 -14.66 6.73 -0.91
C ILE A 59 -13.62 7.75 -0.45
N VAL A 60 -12.61 8.07 -1.29
CA VAL A 60 -11.60 9.08 -0.94
C VAL A 60 -12.24 10.45 -0.76
N LEU A 61 -13.21 10.82 -1.59
CA LEU A 61 -13.95 12.07 -1.44
C LEU A 61 -14.77 12.15 -0.14
N GLN A 62 -15.14 11.00 0.44
CA GLN A 62 -15.82 10.94 1.74
C GLN A 62 -14.87 11.20 2.92
N PHE A 63 -13.56 11.02 2.77
CA PHE A 63 -12.61 11.37 3.83
C PHE A 63 -12.55 12.88 4.03
N THR A 64 -12.24 13.30 5.25
CA THR A 64 -11.85 14.69 5.53
C THR A 64 -10.62 15.09 4.69
N PRO A 65 -10.36 16.40 4.48
CA PRO A 65 -9.15 16.84 3.76
C PRO A 65 -7.86 16.22 4.32
N GLN A 66 -7.73 16.14 5.64
CA GLN A 66 -6.61 15.49 6.33
C GLN A 66 -6.58 13.98 6.09
N GLY A 67 -7.75 13.32 6.09
CA GLY A 67 -7.90 11.92 5.70
C GLY A 67 -7.40 11.63 4.29
N ARG A 68 -7.80 12.46 3.32
CA ARG A 68 -7.33 12.36 1.93
C ARG A 68 -5.81 12.54 1.83
N GLN A 69 -5.28 13.56 2.48
CA GLN A 69 -3.83 13.82 2.48
C GLN A 69 -3.06 12.66 3.12
N MET A 70 -3.58 12.06 4.19
CA MET A 70 -2.97 10.91 4.81
C MET A 70 -2.94 9.69 3.88
N MET A 71 -4.05 9.40 3.19
CA MET A 71 -4.08 8.29 2.21
C MET A 71 -3.06 8.51 1.09
N ILE A 72 -2.93 9.74 0.60
CA ILE A 72 -1.90 10.13 -0.39
C ILE A 72 -0.50 9.87 0.18
N ASN A 73 -0.23 10.29 1.41
CA ASN A 73 1.09 10.11 2.05
C ASN A 73 1.43 8.62 2.22
N VAL A 74 0.46 7.80 2.63
CA VAL A 74 0.62 6.35 2.78
C VAL A 74 0.88 5.68 1.43
N GLN A 75 0.16 6.09 0.39
CA GLN A 75 0.34 5.59 -0.97
C GLN A 75 1.75 5.91 -1.47
N ASN A 76 2.18 7.18 -1.37
CA ASN A 76 3.53 7.60 -1.78
C ASN A 76 4.62 6.84 -1.03
N CYS A 77 4.50 6.73 0.31
CA CYS A 77 5.45 5.99 1.14
C CYS A 77 5.56 4.50 0.74
N THR A 78 4.42 3.89 0.37
CA THR A 78 4.39 2.49 -0.09
C THR A 78 4.98 2.37 -1.49
N GLN A 79 4.69 3.31 -2.40
CA GLN A 79 5.26 3.36 -3.74
C GLN A 79 6.78 3.52 -3.72
N ASP A 80 7.34 4.37 -2.84
CA ASP A 80 8.80 4.52 -2.68
C ASP A 80 9.48 3.19 -2.34
N PHE A 81 8.86 2.37 -1.49
CA PHE A 81 9.37 1.05 -1.17
C PHE A 81 9.34 0.10 -2.37
N LEU A 82 8.24 0.10 -3.13
CA LEU A 82 8.12 -0.68 -4.35
C LEU A 82 9.14 -0.24 -5.41
N ALA A 83 9.30 1.07 -5.61
CA ALA A 83 10.23 1.66 -6.56
C ALA A 83 11.69 1.31 -6.24
N ARG A 84 12.10 1.45 -4.97
CA ARG A 84 13.44 1.02 -4.52
C ARG A 84 13.66 -0.47 -4.74
N THR A 85 12.68 -1.30 -4.39
CA THR A 85 12.78 -2.76 -4.58
C THR A 85 12.89 -3.11 -6.06
N TYR A 86 12.10 -2.47 -6.91
CA TYR A 86 12.09 -2.67 -8.36
C TYR A 86 13.45 -2.34 -9.00
N ASN A 87 14.08 -1.24 -8.57
CA ASN A 87 15.37 -0.80 -9.11
C ASN A 87 16.56 -1.61 -8.58
N GLN A 88 16.54 -1.99 -7.30
CA GLN A 88 17.71 -2.57 -6.63
C GLN A 88 17.77 -4.10 -6.73
N ARG A 89 16.64 -4.77 -6.97
CA ARG A 89 16.54 -6.23 -6.94
C ARG A 89 16.39 -6.81 -8.35
N LYS A 90 17.08 -7.93 -8.60
CA LYS A 90 16.90 -8.76 -9.81
C LYS A 90 15.89 -9.88 -9.57
N SER A 91 15.70 -10.28 -8.32
CA SER A 91 14.76 -11.30 -7.87
C SER A 91 14.22 -10.94 -6.50
N ILE A 92 13.05 -11.49 -6.16
CA ILE A 92 12.44 -11.36 -4.83
C ILE A 92 12.05 -12.73 -4.28
N ASN A 93 12.09 -12.88 -2.96
CA ASN A 93 11.36 -13.97 -2.30
C ASN A 93 9.95 -13.45 -1.96
N CYS A 94 8.93 -14.08 -2.54
CA CYS A 94 7.54 -13.61 -2.43
C CYS A 94 7.05 -13.50 -0.98
N ASN A 95 7.36 -14.49 -0.14
CA ASN A 95 6.90 -14.52 1.25
C ASN A 95 7.60 -13.44 2.08
N ALA A 96 8.91 -13.29 1.89
CA ALA A 96 9.69 -12.26 2.57
C ALA A 96 9.29 -10.85 2.10
N PHE A 97 9.04 -10.70 0.79
CA PHE A 97 8.57 -9.45 0.20
C PHE A 97 7.20 -9.06 0.75
N GLU A 98 6.25 -9.98 0.80
CA GLU A 98 4.92 -9.74 1.35
C GLU A 98 4.98 -9.32 2.82
N SER A 99 5.74 -10.03 3.65
CA SER A 99 5.95 -9.64 5.04
C SER A 99 6.55 -8.23 5.14
N LYS A 100 7.54 -7.92 4.30
CA LYS A 100 8.16 -6.60 4.26
C LYS A 100 7.22 -5.50 3.78
N TYR A 101 6.37 -5.81 2.80
CA TYR A 101 5.36 -4.90 2.27
C TYR A 101 4.39 -4.48 3.37
N PHE A 102 3.79 -5.44 4.09
CA PHE A 102 2.84 -5.11 5.16
C PHE A 102 3.49 -4.41 6.35
N SER A 103 4.72 -4.79 6.72
CA SER A 103 5.49 -4.05 7.72
C SER A 103 5.76 -2.60 7.29
N THR A 104 6.02 -2.38 6.00
CA THR A 104 6.25 -1.04 5.45
C THR A 104 4.95 -0.24 5.43
N LEU A 105 3.83 -0.84 5.03
CA LEU A 105 2.52 -0.22 5.05
C LEU A 105 2.14 0.26 6.46
N ALA A 106 2.35 -0.57 7.49
CA ALA A 106 2.14 -0.19 8.89
C ALA A 106 3.02 1.01 9.32
N LYS A 107 4.29 1.03 8.88
CA LYS A 107 5.20 2.16 9.12
C LYS A 107 4.75 3.43 8.40
N CYS A 108 4.21 3.31 7.19
CA CYS A 108 3.70 4.45 6.42
C CYS A 108 2.51 5.11 7.14
N TYR A 109 1.60 4.32 7.71
CA TYR A 109 0.55 4.86 8.58
C TYR A 109 1.12 5.51 9.84
N SER A 110 2.09 4.87 10.51
CA SER A 110 2.67 5.37 11.76
C SER A 110 3.49 6.67 11.60
N LYS A 111 3.98 6.96 10.38
CA LYS A 111 4.72 8.18 10.06
C LYS A 111 3.84 9.40 9.78
N ALA A 112 2.53 9.20 9.61
CA ALA A 112 1.63 10.33 9.51
C ALA A 112 1.47 10.90 10.92
N ASN A 113 2.04 12.10 11.17
CA ASN A 113 2.07 12.74 12.49
C ASN A 113 0.68 12.90 13.13
N ASP A 114 -0.39 12.85 12.32
CA ASP A 114 -1.78 12.97 12.77
C ASP A 114 -2.60 11.68 12.58
N PHE A 115 -1.95 10.51 12.42
CA PHE A 115 -2.66 9.26 12.09
C PHE A 115 -3.82 8.99 13.06
N CYS A 116 -3.63 9.23 14.35
CA CYS A 116 -4.67 8.97 15.35
C CYS A 116 -5.84 9.94 15.29
N GLN A 117 -5.57 11.23 15.08
CA GLN A 117 -6.62 12.23 14.90
C GLN A 117 -7.40 11.98 13.60
N VAL A 118 -6.67 11.76 12.50
CA VAL A 118 -7.26 11.45 11.20
C VAL A 118 -8.05 10.14 11.24
N PHE A 119 -7.55 9.12 11.93
CA PHE A 119 -8.27 7.86 12.13
C PHE A 119 -9.54 8.06 12.95
N LYS A 120 -9.52 8.88 14.01
CA LYS A 120 -10.72 9.23 14.80
C LYS A 120 -11.78 9.89 13.93
N ASP A 121 -11.39 10.90 13.17
CA ASP A 121 -12.30 11.70 12.33
C ASP A 121 -12.85 10.92 11.13
N ASN A 122 -12.15 9.87 10.70
CA ASN A 122 -12.54 9.05 9.53
C ASN A 122 -12.79 7.58 9.90
N ARG A 123 -13.03 7.27 11.18
CA ARG A 123 -13.04 5.89 11.70
C ARG A 123 -13.97 4.97 10.92
N ALA A 124 -15.19 5.41 10.65
CA ALA A 124 -16.17 4.62 9.92
C ALA A 124 -15.70 4.26 8.50
N LEU A 125 -15.05 5.20 7.79
CA LEU A 125 -14.52 4.97 6.45
C LEU A 125 -13.32 4.02 6.47
N PHE A 126 -12.41 4.21 7.44
CA PHE A 126 -11.30 3.29 7.65
C PHE A 126 -11.77 1.86 7.97
N MET A 127 -12.75 1.72 8.86
CA MET A 127 -13.32 0.42 9.20
C MET A 127 -14.03 -0.21 8.00
N LYS A 128 -14.80 0.56 7.23
CA LYS A 128 -15.43 0.11 5.99
C LYS A 128 -14.40 -0.40 4.98
N GLN A 129 -13.28 0.30 4.80
CA GLN A 129 -12.19 -0.17 3.94
C GLN A 129 -11.52 -1.44 4.50
N ALA A 130 -11.28 -1.49 5.82
CA ALA A 130 -10.70 -2.65 6.47
C ALA A 130 -11.58 -3.89 6.31
N THR A 131 -12.90 -3.76 6.44
CA THR A 131 -13.84 -4.88 6.29
C THR A 131 -14.04 -5.29 4.83
N THR A 132 -14.10 -4.35 3.88
CA THR A 132 -14.43 -4.70 2.48
C THR A 132 -13.20 -5.18 1.71
N VAL A 133 -12.02 -4.61 1.98
CA VAL A 133 -10.80 -4.86 1.21
C VAL A 133 -9.80 -5.69 2.01
N MET A 134 -9.53 -5.31 3.27
CA MET A 134 -8.44 -5.92 4.03
C MET A 134 -8.80 -7.31 4.60
N LEU A 135 -10.09 -7.67 4.71
CA LEU A 135 -10.50 -9.03 5.07
C LEU A 135 -10.01 -10.07 4.05
N LYS A 136 -9.88 -9.71 2.77
CA LYS A 136 -9.30 -10.60 1.74
C LYS A 136 -7.80 -10.89 2.00
N LYS A 137 -7.13 -10.12 2.86
CA LYS A 137 -5.70 -10.26 3.23
C LYS A 137 -5.49 -10.04 4.73
N PRO A 138 -5.52 -11.09 5.57
CA PRO A 138 -5.39 -10.97 7.03
C PRO A 138 -4.17 -10.17 7.52
N ARG A 139 -3.05 -10.23 6.79
CA ARG A 139 -1.84 -9.45 7.10
C ARG A 139 -2.00 -7.94 6.83
N ALA A 140 -2.81 -7.55 5.85
CA ALA A 140 -3.18 -6.16 5.63
C ALA A 140 -4.00 -5.62 6.80
N LEU A 141 -4.98 -6.41 7.24
CA LEU A 141 -5.80 -6.09 8.42
C LEU A 141 -4.94 -6.01 9.68
N GLN A 142 -4.00 -6.93 9.87
CA GLN A 142 -3.07 -6.90 11.00
C GLN A 142 -2.17 -5.66 10.98
N ALA A 143 -1.62 -5.29 9.81
CA ALA A 143 -0.80 -4.09 9.65
C ALA A 143 -1.60 -2.83 10.01
N PHE A 144 -2.85 -2.74 9.55
CA PHE A 144 -3.76 -1.67 9.89
C PHE A 144 -4.10 -1.64 11.38
N ALA A 145 -4.42 -2.79 11.97
CA ALA A 145 -4.74 -2.92 13.39
C ALA A 145 -3.56 -2.52 14.28
N ILE A 146 -2.32 -2.87 13.90
CA ILE A 146 -1.11 -2.43 14.63
C ILE A 146 -1.00 -0.90 14.63
N ALA A 147 -1.24 -0.26 13.48
CA ALA A 147 -1.24 1.20 13.40
C ALA A 147 -2.36 1.81 14.26
N ALA A 148 -3.59 1.28 14.16
CA ALA A 148 -4.76 1.78 14.88
C ALA A 148 -4.72 1.52 16.40
N LYS A 149 -4.07 0.45 16.85
CA LYS A 149 -3.91 0.12 18.28
C LYS A 149 -3.14 1.20 19.03
N ASN A 150 -2.18 1.84 18.38
CA ASN A 150 -1.42 2.94 18.96
C ASN A 150 -2.29 4.19 19.19
N CYS A 151 -3.44 4.28 18.52
CA CYS A 151 -4.38 5.40 18.66
C CYS A 151 -5.49 5.15 19.67
N THR A 152 -5.93 3.89 19.83
CA THR A 152 -6.98 3.54 20.81
C THR A 152 -6.48 3.66 22.26
N ARG A 153 -5.17 3.55 22.49
CA ARG A 153 -4.55 3.84 23.79
C ARG A 153 -4.60 5.34 24.17
N MET A 154 -4.83 6.25 23.22
CA MET A 154 -4.97 7.68 23.51
C MET A 154 -6.42 8.11 23.81
N ILE A 155 -7.43 7.28 23.48
CA ILE A 155 -8.86 7.61 23.63
C ILE A 155 -9.40 7.21 25.02
N THR A 156 -8.61 6.48 25.82
CA THR A 156 -9.01 6.05 27.17
C THR A 156 -8.45 6.94 28.29
N VAL A 157 -7.89 8.10 27.93
CA VAL A 157 -7.43 9.13 28.87
C VAL A 157 -8.16 10.43 28.56
N GLU A 158 -9.48 10.41 28.71
CA GLU A 158 -10.32 11.60 28.95
C GLU A 158 -11.35 11.25 30.03
#